data_AF-A0AA97GZU4-F1
#
_entry.id   AF-A0AA97GZU4-F1
#
_cell.length_a   1.000
_cell.length_b   1.000
_cell.length_c   1.000
_cell.angle_alpha   90.00
_cell.angle_beta   90.00
_cell.angle_gamma   90.00
#
_symmetry.space_group_name_H-M   'P 1'
#
loop_
_entity.id
_entity.type
_entity.pdbx_description
1 polymer ?
#
loop_
_entity_poly.entity_id
_entity_poly.type
_entity_poly.pdbx_seq_one_letter_code
_entity_poly.pdbx_strand_id
1 'polypeptide(L)' 'MSYKYNGSLIQIAHPVQSISVNKQRVIFSDTQGLKNAIFQKASDARQFVKWLKAN' A
#
# COMPACT_ATOMS: atom_id res chain seq x y z
N MET A 1 2.53 -11.03 0.78
CA MET A 1 1.76 -10.54 1.95
C MET A 1 0.48 -9.87 1.48
N SER A 2 -0.52 -9.75 2.35
CA SER A 2 -1.78 -9.08 1.99
C SER A 2 -2.24 -8.11 3.09
N TYR A 3 -2.85 -7.01 2.67
CA TYR A 3 -3.43 -6.01 3.56
C TYR A 3 -4.93 -5.93 3.33
N LYS A 4 -5.73 -6.17 4.38
CA LYS A 4 -7.19 -6.09 4.29
C LYS A 4 -7.66 -4.65 4.49
N TYR A 5 -8.37 -4.11 3.52
CA TYR A 5 -8.98 -2.78 3.58
C TYR A 5 -10.41 -2.84 3.06
N ASN A 6 -11.39 -2.41 3.86
CA ASN A 6 -12.82 -2.39 3.49
C ASN A 6 -13.34 -3.70 2.85
N GLY A 7 -12.87 -4.84 3.34
CA GLY A 7 -13.26 -6.16 2.81
C GLY A 7 -12.48 -6.62 1.58
N SER A 8 -11.70 -5.74 0.93
CA SER A 8 -10.78 -6.08 -0.16
C SER A 8 -9.38 -6.43 0.38
N LEU A 9 -8.66 -7.26 -0.37
CA LEU A 9 -7.27 -7.60 -0.08
C LEU A 9 -6.35 -6.93 -1.10
N ILE A 10 -5.43 -6.12 -0.62
CA ILE A 10 -4.32 -5.59 -1.41
C ILE A 10 -3.19 -6.62 -1.31
N GLN A 11 -2.74 -7.15 -2.45
CA GLN A 11 -1.62 -8.10 -2.51
C GLN A 11 -0.31 -7.34 -2.69
N ILE A 12 0.70 -7.73 -1.91
CA ILE A 12 2.02 -7.11 -1.89
C ILE A 12 3.07 -8.21 -1.95
N ALA A 13 3.96 -8.16 -2.94
CA ALA A 13 5.14 -9.01 -2.96
C ALA A 13 6.33 -8.30 -2.28
N HIS A 14 7.19 -9.04 -1.58
CA HIS A 14 8.41 -8.48 -1.01
C HIS A 14 9.63 -8.79 -1.89
N PRO A 15 10.67 -7.95 -1.84
CA PRO A 15 10.71 -6.65 -1.16
C PRO A 15 9.92 -5.57 -1.90
N VAL A 16 9.39 -4.60 -1.15
CA VAL A 16 8.85 -3.36 -1.71
C VAL A 16 10.02 -2.42 -1.99
N GLN A 17 10.14 -1.99 -3.24
CA GLN A 17 11.29 -1.24 -3.74
C GLN A 17 11.08 0.27 -3.64
N SER A 18 9.85 0.75 -3.85
CA SER A 18 9.52 2.17 -3.76
C SER A 18 8.10 2.40 -3.27
N ILE A 19 7.88 3.53 -2.59
CA ILE A 19 6.57 3.97 -2.11
C ILE A 19 6.43 5.47 -2.35
N SER A 20 5.33 5.88 -2.98
CA SER A 20 4.91 7.26 -3.19
C SER A 20 3.49 7.44 -2.68
N VAL A 21 3.24 8.57 -2.00
CA VAL A 21 1.96 8.86 -1.36
C VAL A 21 1.46 10.21 -1.84
N ASN A 22 0.23 10.25 -2.33
CA ASN A 22 -0.47 11.47 -2.70
C ASN A 22 -1.88 11.48 -2.10
N LYS A 23 -2.06 12.22 -1.00
CA LYS A 23 -3.32 12.29 -0.22
C LYS A 23 -3.81 10.90 0.18
N GLN A 24 -4.89 10.40 -0.42
CA GLN A 24 -5.43 9.06 -0.14
C GLN A 24 -4.92 7.98 -1.11
N ARG A 25 -4.04 8.32 -2.05
CA ARG A 25 -3.47 7.37 -3.01
C ARG A 25 -2.07 6.97 -2.58
N VAL A 26 -1.77 5.68 -2.64
CA VAL A 26 -0.45 5.10 -2.41
C VAL A 26 -0.06 4.31 -3.65
N ILE A 27 1.05 4.69 -4.27
CA ILE A 27 1.67 3.96 -5.36
C ILE A 27 2.93 3.30 -4.79
N PHE A 28 3.11 2.02 -5.04
CA PHE A 28 4.31 1.31 -4.60
C PHE A 28 4.75 0.31 -5.65
N SER A 29 6.05 0.02 -5.71
CA SER A 29 6.57 -1.04 -6.58
C SER A 29 7.03 -2.22 -5.74
N ASP A 30 6.59 -3.40 -6.13
CA ASP A 30 7.06 -4.67 -5.60
C ASP A 30 7.73 -5.51 -6.69
N THR A 31 8.13 -6.74 -6.35
CA THR A 31 8.74 -7.68 -7.31
C THR A 31 7.79 -8.09 -8.45
N GLN A 32 6.50 -7.80 -8.34
CA GLN A 32 5.50 -8.04 -9.37
C GLN A 32 5.12 -6.75 -10.13
N GLY A 33 5.86 -5.65 -9.91
CA GLY A 33 5.71 -4.40 -10.64
C GLY A 33 5.02 -3.29 -9.85
N LEU A 34 4.48 -2.32 -10.57
CA LEU A 34 3.87 -1.13 -9.98
C LEU A 34 2.43 -1.42 -9.56
N LYS A 35 2.11 -1.06 -8.31
CA LYS A 35 0.80 -1.23 -7.68
C LYS A 35 0.26 0.12 -7.24
N ASN A 36 -1.07 0.23 -7.19
CA ASN A 36 -1.78 1.42 -6.77
C ASN A 36 -2.92 1.05 -5.82
N ALA A 37 -2.95 1.69 -4.66
CA ALA A 37 -3.99 1.56 -3.66
C ALA A 37 -4.61 2.94 -3.37
N ILE A 38 -5.94 3.03 -3.46
CA ILE A 38 -6.70 4.24 -3.17
C ILE A 38 -7.54 3.98 -1.91
N PHE A 39 -7.41 4.89 -0.96
CA PHE A 39 -8.09 4.83 0.33
C PHE A 39 -9.19 5.89 0.41
N GLN A 40 -10.17 5.70 1.29
CA GLN A 40 -11.23 6.68 1.54
C GLN A 40 -10.70 7.86 2.35
N LYS A 41 -9.78 7.62 3.29
CA LYS A 41 -9.19 8.65 4.16
C LYS A 41 -7.67 8.68 4.04
N ALA A 42 -7.09 9.87 4.17
CA ALA A 42 -5.63 10.03 4.18
C ALA A 42 -4.99 9.36 5.42
N SER A 43 -5.73 9.20 6.52
CA SER A 43 -5.31 8.41 7.68
C SER A 43 -5.05 6.97 7.32
N ASP A 44 -5.93 6.36 6.52
CA ASP A 44 -5.86 4.95 6.17
C ASP A 44 -4.67 4.70 5.23
N ALA A 45 -4.44 5.61 4.28
CA ALA A 45 -3.25 5.59 3.43
C ALA A 45 -1.96 5.65 4.26
N ARG A 46 -1.90 6.53 5.28
CA ARG A 46 -0.75 6.61 6.19
C ARG A 46 -0.58 5.34 7.01
N GLN A 47 -1.67 4.74 7.49
CA GLN A 47 -1.64 3.49 8.24
C GLN A 47 -1.14 2.33 7.39
N PHE A 48 -1.59 2.24 6.14
CA PHE A 48 -1.11 1.27 5.17
C PHE A 48 0.39 1.41 4.90
N VAL A 49 0.88 2.64 4.68
CA VAL A 49 2.32 2.91 4.46
C VAL A 49 3.15 2.56 5.69
N LYS A 50 2.66 2.86 6.90
CA LYS A 50 3.32 2.47 8.15
C LYS A 50 3.45 0.95 8.25
N TRP A 51 2.38 0.23 7.95
CA TRP A 51 2.37 -1.23 7.92
C TRP A 51 3.33 -1.79 6.86
N LEU A 52 3.33 -1.21 5.65
CA LEU A 52 4.20 -1.58 4.53
C LEU A 52 5.71 -1.44 4.83
N LYS A 53 6.09 -0.52 5.71
CA LYS A 53 7.49 -0.32 6.11
C LYS A 53 7.92 -1.22 7.26
N ALA A 54 6.97 -1.74 8.03
CA ALA A 54 7.21 -2.57 9.20
C ALA A 54 7.23 -4.08 8.87
N ASN A 55 6.83 -4.44 7.66
CA ASN A 55 6.84 -5.79 7.12
C ASN A 55 7.68 -5.80 5.85
#